data_AF-A0AAW0CPX0-F1
#
_entry.id   AF-A0AAW0CPX0-F1
#
_cell.length_a   1.000
_cell.length_b   1.000
_cell.length_c   1.000
_cell.angle_alpha   90.00
_cell.angle_beta   90.00
_cell.angle_gamma   90.00
#
_symmetry.space_group_name_H-M   'P 1'
#
loop_
_entity.id
_entity.type
_entity.pdbx_description
1 polymer ?
#
loop_
_entity_poly.entity_id
_entity_poly.type
_entity_poly.pdbx_seq_one_letter_code
_entity_poly.pdbx_strand_id
1 'polypeptide(L)' 'MEANLATTYTLIHAFLTKRSHSKAADALKKAAKDVVILKDGIATEGPQLDEIIQQWKSFDGEDPEER' A
#
# COMPACT_ATOMS: atom_id res chain seq x y z
N MET A 1 17.15 -3.55 3.41
CA MET A 1 16.00 -4.32 3.95
C MET A 1 15.02 -3.39 4.68
N GLU A 2 15.48 -2.52 5.58
CA GLU A 2 14.61 -1.56 6.31
C GLU A 2 13.91 -0.52 5.42
N ALA A 3 14.59 -0.05 4.36
CA ALA A 3 13.99 0.85 3.37
C ALA A 3 12.75 0.23 2.69
N ASN A 4 12.76 -1.08 2.42
CA ASN A 4 11.61 -1.77 1.83
C ASN A 4 10.46 -1.89 2.83
N LEU A 5 10.77 -2.10 4.11
CA LEU A 5 9.75 -2.23 5.15
C LEU A 5 9.01 -0.90 5.38
N ALA A 6 9.76 0.21 5.50
CA ALA A 6 9.18 1.54 5.64
C ALA A 6 8.27 1.90 4.45
N THR A 7 8.71 1.57 3.23
CA THR A 7 7.92 1.76 2.01
C THR A 7 6.63 0.95 2.04
N THR A 8 6.69 -0.34 2.42
CA THR A 8 5.49 -1.18 2.52
C THR A 8 4.47 -0.63 3.51
N TYR A 9 4.89 -0.30 4.74
CA TYR A 9 4.00 0.29 5.74
C TYR A 9 3.41 1.62 5.26
N THR A 10 4.19 2.43 4.55
CA THR A 10 3.72 3.71 3.99
C THR A 10 2.67 3.50 2.91
N LEU A 11 2.88 2.55 1.99
CA LEU A 11 1.91 2.21 0.94
C LEU A 11 0.58 1.71 1.53
N ILE A 12 0.62 0.85 2.55
CA ILE A 12 -0.60 0.35 3.20
C ILE A 12 -1.31 1.47 3.95
N HIS A 13 -0.57 2.31 4.70
CA HIS A 13 -1.16 3.44 5.41
C HIS A 13 -1.83 4.43 4.45
N ALA A 14 -1.14 4.76 3.34
CA ALA A 14 -1.66 5.64 2.30
C ALA A 14 -2.92 5.06 1.65
N PHE A 15 -2.94 3.77 1.34
CA PHE A 15 -4.11 3.07 0.81
C PHE A 15 -5.31 3.15 1.77
N LEU A 16 -5.11 2.82 3.04
CA LEU A 16 -6.17 2.87 4.06
C LEU A 16 -6.71 4.30 4.24
N THR A 17 -5.82 5.29 4.21
CA THR A 17 -6.20 6.71 4.31
C THR A 17 -7.03 7.14 3.11
N LYS A 18 -6.58 6.82 1.88
CA LYS A 18 -7.26 7.16 0.63
C LYS A 18 -8.63 6.51 0.49
N ARG A 19 -8.80 5.30 1.04
CA ARG A 19 -10.08 4.58 1.09
C ARG A 19 -10.97 4.97 2.27
N SER A 20 -10.60 5.99 3.04
CA SER A 20 -11.33 6.45 4.24
C SER A 20 -11.44 5.39 5.35
N HIS A 21 -10.54 4.41 5.38
CA HIS A 21 -10.41 3.42 6.47
C HIS A 21 -9.54 3.99 7.61
N SER A 22 -9.93 5.14 8.14
CA SER A 22 -9.16 5.92 9.12
C SER A 22 -8.79 5.13 10.38
N LYS A 23 -9.72 4.35 10.95
CA LYS A 23 -9.45 3.50 12.12
C LYS A 23 -8.34 2.47 11.87
N ALA A 24 -8.31 1.88 10.68
CA ALA A 24 -7.30 0.90 10.30
C ALA A 24 -5.95 1.58 10.04
N ALA A 25 -5.96 2.75 9.37
CA ALA A 25 -4.76 3.55 9.17
C ALA A 25 -4.12 3.95 10.52
N ASP A 26 -4.92 4.42 11.48
CA ASP A 26 -4.43 4.78 12.82
C ASP A 26 -3.89 3.57 13.60
N ALA A 27 -4.55 2.42 13.50
CA ALA A 27 -4.10 1.19 14.14
C ALA A 27 -2.76 0.72 13.56
N LEU A 28 -2.62 0.73 12.24
CA LEU A 28 -1.37 0.41 11.55
C LEU A 28 -0.26 1.37 11.97
N LYS A 29 -0.55 2.68 11.97
CA LYS A 29 0.42 3.71 12.36
C LYS A 29 0.91 3.50 13.78
N LYS A 30 0.03 3.14 14.71
CA LYS A 30 0.40 2.83 16.10
C LYS A 30 1.26 1.57 16.20
N ALA A 31 0.85 0.48 15.55
CA ALA A 31 1.58 -0.78 15.58
C ALA A 31 2.95 -0.70 14.91
N ALA A 32 3.08 0.15 13.88
CA ALA A 32 4.32 0.33 13.15
C ALA A 32 5.34 1.21 13.88
N LYS A 33 4.97 1.99 14.91
CA LYS A 33 5.89 2.92 15.60
C LYS A 33 7.18 2.27 16.11
N ASP A 34 7.08 1.01 16.54
CA ASP A 34 8.21 0.24 17.07
C ASP A 34 9.07 -0.40 15.97
N VAL A 35 8.64 -0.28 14.71
CA VAL A 35 9.25 -0.94 13.55
C VAL A 35 9.76 0.08 12.53
N VAL A 36 8.98 1.13 12.24
CA VAL A 36 9.27 2.17 11.24
C VAL A 36 8.58 3.50 11.57
N ILE A 37 9.22 4.62 11.26
CA ILE A 37 8.61 5.95 11.41
C ILE A 37 7.75 6.26 10.19
N LEU A 38 6.43 6.13 10.35
CA LEU A 38 5.46 6.57 9.36
C LEU A 38 5.24 8.08 9.45
N LYS A 39 5.71 8.82 8.44
CA LYS A 39 5.41 10.24 8.30
C LYS A 39 4.22 10.43 7.36
N ASP A 40 3.24 11.22 7.79
CA ASP A 40 2.12 11.60 6.94
C ASP A 40 2.62 12.51 5.80
N GLY A 41 2.08 12.32 4.59
CA GLY A 41 2.38 13.18 3.45
C GLY A 41 3.70 12.88 2.72
N ILE A 42 4.35 11.75 2.98
CA ILE A 42 5.43 11.28 2.10
C ILE A 42 4.81 10.83 0.77
N ALA A 43 5.17 11.51 -0.31
CA ALA A 43 4.98 10.99 -1.65
C ALA A 43 5.85 9.72 -1.78
N THR A 44 5.22 8.55 -1.78
CA THR A 44 5.91 7.30 -2.08
C THR A 44 6.29 7.29 -3.55
N GLU A 45 7.57 7.08 -3.84
CA GLU A 45 8.01 6.81 -5.21
C GLU A 45 7.44 5.47 -5.67
N GLY A 46 6.74 5.47 -6.81
CA GLY A 46 6.15 4.26 -7.41
C GLY A 46 4.62 4.20 -7.39
N PRO A 47 4.05 3.14 -8.01
CA PRO A 47 2.61 2.99 -8.14
C PRO A 47 1.97 2.79 -6.77
N GLN A 48 0.83 3.42 -6.55
CA GLN A 48 0.05 3.24 -5.34
C GLN A 48 -0.57 1.84 -5.29
N LEU A 49 -0.91 1.38 -4.09
CA LEU A 49 -1.49 0.06 -3.90
C LEU A 49 -2.79 -0.13 -4.70
N ASP A 50 -3.59 0.93 -4.91
CA ASP A 50 -4.77 0.86 -5.78
C ASP A 50 -4.41 0.53 -7.24
N GLU A 51 -3.34 1.13 -7.76
CA GLU A 51 -2.89 0.92 -9.14
C GLU A 51 -2.35 -0.51 -9.31
N ILE A 52 -1.62 -1.01 -8.31
CA ILE A 52 -1.14 -2.40 -8.27
C ILE A 52 -2.33 -3.37 -8.26
N ILE A 53 -3.35 -3.11 -7.42
CA ILE A 53 -4.56 -3.93 -7.37
C ILE A 53 -5.32 -3.89 -8.69
N GLN A 54 -5.42 -2.72 -9.35
CA GLN A 54 -6.06 -2.63 -10.66
C GLN A 54 -5.30 -3.42 -11.72
N GLN A 55 -3.97 -3.31 -11.76
CA GLN A 55 -3.15 -4.09 -12.68
C GLN A 55 -3.39 -5.59 -12.49
N TRP A 56 -3.37 -6.09 -11.24
CA TRP A 56 -3.62 -7.51 -10.97
C TRP A 56 -5.01 -7.96 -11.43
N LYS A 57 -6.05 -7.17 -11.19
CA LYS A 57 -7.40 -7.47 -11.68
C LYS A 57 -7.50 -7.48 -13.21
N SER A 58 -6.69 -6.65 -13.89
CA SER A 58 -6.60 -6.65 -15.35
C SER A 58 -5.87 -7.88 -15.87
N PHE A 59 -4.85 -8.38 -15.17
CA PHE A 59 -4.17 -9.63 -15.52
C PHE A 59 -5.01 -10.88 -15.25
N ASP A 60 -5.80 -10.91 -14.18
CA ASP A 60 -6.77 -11.99 -13.90
C ASP A 60 -7.93 -12.03 -14.91
N GLY A 61 -8.09 -10.99 -15.74
CA GLY A 61 -9.05 -10.95 -16.85
C GLY A 61 -8.47 -11.39 -18.20
N GLU A 62 -7.16 -11.64 -18.29
CA GLU A 62 -6.52 -12.28 -19.43
C GLU A 62 -6.44 -13.79 -19.16
N ASP A 63 -7.51 -14.48 -19.50
CA ASP A 63 -7.51 -15.94 -19.58
C ASP A 63 -6.42 -16.39 -20.59
N PRO A 64 -5.44 -17.24 -20.18
CA PRO A 64 -4.39 -17.69 -21.08
C PRO A 64 -4.82 -18.69 -22.17
N GLU A 65 -6.11 -19.03 -22.31
CA GLU A 65 -6.57 -20.07 -23.26
C GLU A 65 -6.59 -19.69 -24.76
N GLU A 66 -6.10 -18.52 -25.17
CA GLU A 66 -6.07 -18.14 -26.60
C GLU A 66 -4.68 -17.77 -27.15
N ARG A 67 -3.65 -18.59 -26.84
CA ARG A 67 -2.36 -18.59 -27.56
C ARG A 67 -1.91 -19.96 -28.02
#